data_AF-A0A7V9RE85-F1
#
_entry.id   AF-A0A7V9RE85-F1
#
_cell.length_a   1.000
_cell.length_b   1.000
_cell.length_c   1.000
_cell.angle_alpha   90.00
_cell.angle_beta   90.00
_cell.angle_gamma   90.00
#
_symmetry.space_group_name_H-M   'P 1'
#
loop_
_entity.id
_entity.type
_entity.pdbx_description
1 polymer ?
#
loop_
_entity_poly.entity_id
_entity_poly.type
_entity_poly.pdbx_seq_one_letter_code
_entity_poly.pdbx_strand_id
1 'polypeptide(L)'
;MADYSAQRVRSKTRAAVRKREEQVEQDEMESGELNLIPYLDMVTNLMLFMMATVSAGLILSQINTTLPDKAPKGATVTPPQTNPDDQPLGLYVSIQRNEMVLWSTSKLEGTLKAPKPGYVLPRLTGTTGKPCDGAYMCESNACGNGTCVTSTDTPQPIYDYRKLNEALVEISTRRYAGKARKIETYTIVLQADGSIPYSVIVSTMSAMRCRMPEFGKAATTCRMPNENAEFKKSPDPLSSDGKYFDTVRAPYDPKTMALFPSIQFSSGFE
;
A
#
# COMPACT_ATOMS: atom_id res chain seq x y z
N MET A 1 67.47 49.17 29.15
CA MET A 1 68.24 47.96 28.80
C MET A 1 67.34 46.71 28.93
N ALA A 2 66.18 46.66 28.23
CA ALA A 2 65.19 45.57 28.38
C ALA A 2 64.49 45.13 27.08
N ASP A 3 64.77 45.73 25.91
CA ASP A 3 64.07 45.41 24.66
C ASP A 3 64.68 44.26 23.84
N TYR A 4 65.86 43.76 24.21
CA TYR A 4 66.57 42.73 23.44
C TYR A 4 66.02 41.30 23.62
N SER A 5 65.19 41.04 24.64
CA SER A 5 64.66 39.69 24.93
C SER A 5 63.39 39.36 24.12
N ALA A 6 62.50 40.32 23.92
CA ALA A 6 61.22 40.10 23.25
C ALA A 6 61.36 39.82 21.74
N GLN A 7 62.29 40.48 21.06
CA GLN A 7 62.57 40.23 19.64
C GLN A 7 63.17 38.84 19.40
N ARG A 8 64.03 38.35 20.31
CA ARG A 8 64.61 37.00 20.24
C ARG A 8 63.59 35.89 20.48
N VAL A 9 62.59 36.13 21.34
CA VAL A 9 61.51 35.15 21.55
C VAL A 9 60.66 35.06 20.29
N ARG A 10 60.19 36.19 19.74
CA ARG A 10 59.35 36.22 18.53
C ARG A 10 60.03 35.59 17.30
N SER A 11 61.33 35.80 17.12
CA SER A 11 62.07 35.17 16.02
C SER A 11 62.21 33.65 16.19
N LYS A 12 62.42 33.18 17.42
CA LYS A 12 62.44 31.74 17.73
C LYS A 12 61.06 31.10 17.55
N THR A 13 59.98 31.76 17.93
CA THR A 13 58.62 31.23 17.74
C THR A 13 58.26 31.13 16.26
N ARG A 14 58.58 32.16 15.45
CA ARG A 14 58.34 32.12 14.00
C ARG A 14 59.15 31.04 13.29
N ALA A 15 60.41 30.85 13.68
CA ALA A 15 61.24 29.78 13.13
C ALA A 15 60.71 28.38 13.51
N ALA A 16 60.17 28.21 14.73
CA ALA A 16 59.57 26.96 15.17
C ALA A 16 58.24 26.66 14.45
N VAL A 17 57.41 27.68 14.20
CA VAL A 17 56.15 27.54 13.44
C VAL A 17 56.46 27.19 11.99
N ARG A 18 57.38 27.91 11.35
CA ARG A 18 57.77 27.64 9.96
C ARG A 18 58.36 26.23 9.78
N LYS A 19 59.16 25.74 10.74
CA LYS A 19 59.66 24.36 10.70
C LYS A 19 58.54 23.32 10.84
N ARG A 20 57.48 23.61 11.60
CA ARG A 20 56.32 22.73 11.68
C ARG A 20 55.49 22.75 10.40
N GLU A 21 55.34 23.93 9.78
CA GLU A 21 54.64 24.06 8.50
C GLU A 21 55.38 23.32 7.38
N GLU A 22 56.70 23.51 7.26
CA GLU A 22 57.54 22.78 6.29
C GLU A 22 57.51 21.26 6.53
N GLN A 23 57.41 20.82 7.79
CA GLN A 23 57.30 19.39 8.11
C GLN A 23 55.92 18.82 7.74
N VAL A 24 54.84 19.57 7.95
CA VAL A 24 53.49 19.17 7.53
C VAL A 24 53.38 19.14 6.00
N GLU A 25 53.93 20.12 5.31
CA GLU A 25 53.92 20.19 3.84
C GLU A 25 54.73 19.04 3.22
N GLN A 26 55.84 18.65 3.86
CA GLN A 26 56.65 17.51 3.42
C GLN A 26 55.95 16.15 3.71
N ASP A 27 55.27 16.02 4.86
CA ASP A 27 54.45 14.84 5.18
C ASP A 27 53.23 14.70 4.24
N GLU A 28 52.63 15.82 3.82
CA GLU A 28 51.53 15.86 2.82
C GLU A 28 52.00 15.51 1.39
N MET A 29 53.25 15.84 1.04
CA MET A 29 53.84 15.51 -0.26
C MET A 29 54.32 14.05 -0.35
N GLU A 30 54.78 13.45 0.75
CA GLU A 30 55.25 12.06 0.79
C GLU A 30 54.12 11.03 1.01
N SER A 31 53.00 11.44 1.61
CA SER A 31 51.80 10.60 1.75
C SER A 31 50.85 10.84 0.59
N GLY A 32 51.16 10.24 -0.57
CA GLY A 32 50.22 10.14 -1.70
C GLY A 32 48.96 9.30 -1.42
N GLU A 33 48.65 9.04 -0.15
CA GLU A 33 47.51 8.27 0.31
C GLU A 33 46.41 9.26 0.74
N LEU A 34 45.33 9.29 -0.05
CA LEU A 34 44.14 10.11 0.24
C LEU A 34 43.65 9.77 1.66
N ASN A 35 43.68 10.74 2.58
CA ASN A 35 43.20 10.53 3.95
C ASN A 35 41.67 10.35 3.93
N LEU A 36 41.21 9.09 3.97
CA LEU A 36 39.80 8.72 3.90
C LEU A 36 39.02 9.01 5.18
N ILE A 37 39.70 9.26 6.31
CA ILE A 37 39.07 9.50 7.62
C ILE A 37 38.05 10.66 7.56
N PRO A 38 38.39 11.86 7.02
CA PRO A 38 37.42 12.94 6.86
C PRO A 38 36.30 12.63 5.85
N TYR A 39 36.56 11.83 4.81
CA TYR A 39 35.54 11.45 3.84
C TYR A 39 34.51 10.49 4.46
N LEU A 40 34.98 9.55 5.28
CA LEU A 40 34.13 8.58 5.94
C LEU A 40 33.19 9.27 6.94
N ASP A 41 33.69 10.29 7.66
CA ASP A 41 32.88 11.11 8.58
C ASP A 41 31.84 11.99 7.85
N MET A 42 32.14 12.50 6.65
CA MET A 42 31.13 13.18 5.84
C MET A 42 30.02 12.24 5.38
N VAL A 43 30.36 11.02 4.96
CA VAL A 43 29.39 10.03 4.46
C VAL A 43 28.50 9.50 5.57
N THR A 44 29.04 9.20 6.75
CA THR A 44 28.24 8.70 7.89
C THR A 44 27.24 9.75 8.39
N ASN A 45 27.65 11.01 8.47
CA ASN A 45 26.75 12.11 8.84
C ASN A 45 25.67 12.35 7.77
N LEU A 46 25.99 12.23 6.49
CA LEU A 46 25.01 12.27 5.41
C LEU A 46 24.01 11.11 5.48
N MET A 47 24.46 9.89 5.79
CA MET A 47 23.55 8.74 5.95
C MET A 47 22.61 8.92 7.15
N LEU A 48 23.10 9.42 8.27
CA LEU A 48 22.27 9.76 9.43
C LEU A 48 21.22 10.83 9.10
N PHE A 49 21.62 11.88 8.35
CA PHE A 49 20.69 12.92 7.92
C PHE A 49 19.65 12.41 6.91
N MET A 50 20.05 11.53 5.98
CA MET A 50 19.10 10.89 5.05
C MET A 50 18.11 9.99 5.80
N MET A 51 18.58 9.16 6.72
CA MET A 51 17.73 8.31 7.55
C MET A 51 16.73 9.14 8.36
N ALA A 52 17.17 10.24 8.98
CA ALA A 52 16.29 11.17 9.68
C ALA A 52 15.27 11.84 8.75
N THR A 53 15.67 12.24 7.54
CA THR A 53 14.80 12.88 6.54
C THR A 53 13.72 11.92 6.02
N VAL A 54 14.08 10.67 5.73
CA VAL A 54 13.13 9.63 5.30
C VAL A 54 12.13 9.30 6.43
N SER A 55 12.61 9.25 7.67
CA SER A 55 11.76 9.02 8.85
C SER A 55 10.77 10.17 9.10
N ALA A 56 11.24 11.42 9.01
CA ALA A 56 10.39 12.60 9.18
C ALA A 56 9.37 12.77 8.04
N GLY A 57 9.74 12.40 6.80
CA GLY A 57 8.83 12.41 5.66
C GLY A 57 7.63 11.46 5.80
N LEU A 58 7.84 10.28 6.39
CA LEU A 58 6.78 9.31 6.65
C LEU A 58 5.79 9.79 7.73
N ILE A 59 6.28 10.49 8.75
CA ILE A 59 5.42 11.02 9.84
C ILE A 59 4.55 12.18 9.35
N LEU A 60 5.10 13.08 8.53
CA LEU A 60 4.36 14.24 8.02
C LEU A 60 3.36 13.91 6.91
N SER A 61 3.58 12.82 6.16
CA SER A 61 2.63 12.30 5.17
C SER A 61 1.33 11.75 5.80
N GLN A 62 1.40 11.33 7.08
CA GLN A 62 0.25 10.72 7.79
C GLN A 62 -0.48 11.67 8.74
N ILE A 63 -0.09 12.95 8.83
CA ILE A 63 -0.90 13.92 9.58
C ILE A 63 -2.17 14.22 8.77
N ASN A 64 -3.19 13.41 9.02
CA ASN A 64 -4.58 13.72 8.75
C ASN A 64 -4.85 15.13 9.29
N THR A 65 -5.06 16.10 8.40
CA THR A 65 -5.31 17.51 8.74
C THR A 65 -6.71 17.76 9.29
N THR A 66 -7.35 16.76 9.92
CA THR A 66 -8.54 17.01 10.74
C THR A 66 -8.10 17.63 12.06
N LEU A 67 -8.02 18.95 12.07
CA LEU A 67 -7.68 19.77 13.24
C LEU A 67 -8.53 19.38 14.47
N PRO A 68 -7.95 19.42 15.70
CA PRO A 68 -8.71 19.25 16.93
C PRO A 68 -9.68 20.43 17.12
N ASP A 69 -10.95 20.11 17.34
CA ASP A 69 -12.02 21.05 17.72
C ASP A 69 -11.63 21.86 18.96
N LYS A 70 -11.19 23.11 18.75
CA LYS A 70 -11.37 24.27 19.68
C LYS A 70 -10.68 25.53 19.13
N ALA A 71 -11.40 26.32 18.32
CA ALA A 71 -11.15 27.75 18.10
C ALA A 71 -12.41 28.43 17.51
N PRO A 72 -12.62 29.75 17.72
CA PRO A 72 -13.94 30.38 17.73
C PRO A 72 -14.49 30.70 16.34
N LYS A 73 -15.82 30.86 16.29
CA LYS A 73 -16.64 31.23 15.14
C LYS A 73 -16.02 32.36 14.30
N GLY A 74 -15.36 31.97 13.21
CA GLY A 74 -14.91 32.84 12.14
C GLY A 74 -15.09 32.07 10.84
N ALA A 75 -15.82 32.66 9.89
CA ALA A 75 -16.28 32.03 8.66
C ALA A 75 -15.18 31.23 7.95
N THR A 76 -15.26 29.91 8.08
CA THR A 76 -14.47 28.99 7.27
C THR A 76 -15.16 28.92 5.92
N VAL A 77 -14.52 29.45 4.89
CA VAL A 77 -14.82 29.08 3.51
C VAL A 77 -14.66 27.57 3.46
N THR A 78 -15.79 26.86 3.41
CA THR A 78 -15.81 25.42 3.23
C THR A 78 -15.17 25.19 1.87
N PRO A 79 -14.05 24.46 1.74
CA PRO A 79 -13.69 23.94 0.44
C PRO A 79 -14.92 23.16 -0.07
N PRO A 80 -15.28 23.28 -1.36
CA PRO A 80 -16.49 22.64 -1.86
C PRO A 80 -16.50 21.20 -1.39
N GLN A 81 -17.57 20.80 -0.69
CA GLN A 81 -17.72 19.43 -0.19
C GLN A 81 -17.61 18.49 -1.38
N THR A 82 -16.41 17.92 -1.58
CA THR A 82 -16.19 16.86 -2.55
C THR A 82 -17.14 15.74 -2.19
N ASN A 83 -17.95 15.30 -3.15
CA ASN A 83 -18.93 14.23 -2.95
C ASN A 83 -18.26 13.07 -2.20
N PRO A 84 -18.82 12.56 -1.08
CA PRO A 84 -18.24 11.41 -0.37
C PRO A 84 -17.99 10.19 -1.26
N ASP A 85 -18.72 10.05 -2.37
CA ASP A 85 -18.50 9.00 -3.36
C ASP A 85 -17.24 9.22 -4.21
N ASP A 86 -16.71 10.44 -4.29
CA ASP A 86 -15.50 10.75 -5.05
C ASP A 86 -14.21 10.52 -4.26
N GLN A 87 -14.31 10.21 -2.97
CA GLN A 87 -13.15 9.99 -2.11
C GLN A 87 -12.75 8.50 -2.06
N PRO A 88 -11.45 8.19 -1.99
CA PRO A 88 -10.99 6.83 -1.73
C PRO A 88 -11.57 6.32 -0.41
N LEU A 89 -12.20 5.13 -0.43
CA LEU A 89 -12.80 4.55 0.77
C LEU A 89 -11.76 4.09 1.80
N GLY A 90 -10.50 3.93 1.39
CA GLY A 90 -9.46 3.33 2.23
C GLY A 90 -9.91 1.98 2.75
N LEU A 91 -10.33 1.08 1.86
CA LEU A 91 -10.77 -0.27 2.22
C LEU A 91 -9.57 -1.15 2.54
N TYR A 92 -9.74 -2.02 3.53
CA TYR A 92 -8.76 -3.00 3.96
C TYR A 92 -9.43 -4.36 4.07
N VAL A 93 -8.75 -5.38 3.55
CA VAL A 93 -9.02 -6.79 3.82
C VAL A 93 -7.86 -7.30 4.66
N SER A 94 -8.12 -7.62 5.92
CA SER A 94 -7.11 -8.18 6.82
C SER A 94 -7.38 -9.66 7.03
N ILE A 95 -6.41 -10.50 6.64
CA ILE A 95 -6.48 -11.96 6.79
C ILE A 95 -5.66 -12.36 8.03
N GLN A 96 -6.33 -12.96 9.00
CA GLN A 96 -5.72 -13.56 10.19
C GLN A 96 -5.97 -15.07 10.16
N ARG A 97 -5.30 -15.83 11.05
CA ARG A 97 -5.39 -17.30 11.09
C ARG A 97 -6.81 -17.87 11.16
N ASN A 98 -7.73 -17.17 11.83
CA ASN A 98 -9.08 -17.67 12.14
C ASN A 98 -10.19 -16.92 11.42
N GLU A 99 -9.92 -15.72 10.90
CA GLU A 99 -10.92 -14.88 10.28
C GLU A 99 -10.29 -13.91 9.27
N MET A 100 -11.13 -13.44 8.36
CA MET A 100 -10.84 -12.36 7.45
C MET A 100 -11.80 -11.21 7.75
N VAL A 101 -11.27 -9.99 7.81
CA VAL A 101 -12.06 -8.80 8.17
C VAL A 101 -11.98 -7.77 7.07
N LEU A 102 -13.14 -7.33 6.57
CA LEU A 102 -13.29 -6.17 5.68
C LEU A 102 -13.59 -4.93 6.51
N TRP A 103 -12.82 -3.87 6.35
CA TRP A 103 -12.99 -2.62 7.10
C TRP A 103 -12.46 -1.42 6.31
N SER A 104 -12.60 -0.22 6.88
CA SER A 104 -12.23 1.02 6.21
C SER A 104 -11.60 2.04 7.16
N THR A 105 -10.55 2.73 6.70
CA THR A 105 -9.94 3.86 7.43
C THR A 105 -10.80 5.11 7.39
N SER A 106 -11.62 5.28 6.34
CA SER A 106 -12.59 6.37 6.25
C SER A 106 -13.78 6.22 7.20
N LYS A 107 -13.88 5.08 7.91
CA LYS A 107 -14.99 4.68 8.82
C LYS A 107 -16.34 4.47 8.12
N LEU A 108 -16.42 4.67 6.81
CA LEU A 108 -17.66 4.53 6.05
C LEU A 108 -18.13 3.08 5.91
N GLU A 109 -17.21 2.13 5.98
CA GLU A 109 -17.45 0.68 5.85
C GLU A 109 -17.12 -0.09 7.14
N GLY A 110 -17.21 0.60 8.30
CA GLY A 110 -16.81 0.05 9.59
C GLY A 110 -15.30 0.21 9.83
N THR A 111 -14.88 -0.05 11.06
CA THR A 111 -13.47 0.05 11.49
C THR A 111 -12.94 -1.31 11.89
N LEU A 112 -11.62 -1.48 12.00
CA LEU A 112 -11.04 -2.75 12.47
C LEU A 112 -11.58 -3.19 13.84
N LYS A 113 -11.84 -2.23 14.75
CA LYS A 113 -12.37 -2.51 16.11
C LYS A 113 -13.88 -2.72 16.13
N ALA A 114 -14.59 -2.21 15.13
CA ALA A 114 -16.04 -2.30 15.00
C ALA A 114 -16.40 -2.47 13.51
N PRO A 115 -16.13 -3.66 12.94
CA PRO A 115 -16.46 -3.95 11.55
C PRO A 115 -17.98 -4.02 11.39
N LYS A 116 -18.48 -3.77 10.18
CA LYS A 116 -19.91 -3.90 9.90
C LYS A 116 -20.34 -5.37 10.06
N PRO A 117 -21.60 -5.64 10.47
CA PRO A 117 -22.14 -6.99 10.46
C PRO A 117 -21.98 -7.65 9.09
N GLY A 118 -21.47 -8.88 9.06
CA GLY A 118 -21.19 -9.61 7.82
C GLY A 118 -19.82 -9.34 7.19
N TYR A 119 -19.03 -8.39 7.72
CA TYR A 119 -17.66 -8.12 7.23
C TYR A 119 -16.58 -8.85 8.03
N VAL A 120 -16.98 -9.59 9.07
CA VAL A 120 -16.15 -10.56 9.76
C VAL A 120 -16.46 -11.93 9.18
N LEU A 121 -15.49 -12.51 8.50
CA LEU A 121 -15.62 -13.72 7.69
C LEU A 121 -14.81 -14.82 8.38
N PRO A 122 -15.47 -15.71 9.14
CA PRO A 122 -14.76 -16.75 9.86
C PRO A 122 -14.09 -17.72 8.87
N ARG A 123 -13.02 -18.35 9.33
CA ARG A 123 -12.41 -19.48 8.63
C ARG A 123 -13.47 -20.59 8.47
N LEU A 124 -13.59 -21.10 7.26
CA LEU A 124 -14.47 -22.21 6.91
C LEU A 124 -13.70 -23.54 6.96
N THR A 125 -14.46 -24.62 7.18
CA THR A 125 -14.00 -25.99 7.02
C THR A 125 -14.46 -26.53 5.67
N GLY A 126 -13.57 -26.48 4.68
CA GLY A 126 -13.80 -27.02 3.33
C GLY A 126 -13.47 -28.49 3.25
N THR A 127 -14.11 -29.30 4.09
CA THR A 127 -13.84 -30.74 4.20
C THR A 127 -14.33 -31.50 2.97
N THR A 128 -13.75 -32.69 2.74
CA THR A 128 -14.15 -33.59 1.66
C THR A 128 -15.67 -33.82 1.64
N GLY A 129 -16.28 -33.73 0.47
CA GLY A 129 -17.72 -33.88 0.24
C GLY A 129 -18.53 -32.59 0.39
N LYS A 130 -17.95 -31.49 0.88
CA LYS A 130 -18.62 -30.18 0.89
C LYS A 130 -18.77 -29.63 -0.53
N PRO A 131 -19.85 -28.89 -0.83
CA PRO A 131 -20.04 -28.29 -2.15
C PRO A 131 -18.92 -27.28 -2.42
N CYS A 132 -18.34 -27.32 -3.62
CA CYS A 132 -17.30 -26.39 -4.03
C CYS A 132 -17.46 -25.91 -5.46
N ASP A 133 -16.99 -24.69 -5.62
CA ASP A 133 -16.84 -23.93 -6.84
C ASP A 133 -15.67 -24.19 -7.78
N GLY A 134 -14.66 -24.74 -7.14
CA GLY A 134 -13.27 -24.50 -7.46
C GLY A 134 -12.40 -24.78 -6.24
N ALA A 135 -11.12 -24.96 -6.50
CA ALA A 135 -10.12 -25.36 -5.52
C ALA A 135 -10.09 -24.49 -4.26
N TYR A 136 -10.32 -23.18 -4.42
CA TYR A 136 -10.24 -22.19 -3.35
C TYR A 136 -11.25 -22.40 -2.20
N MET A 137 -12.26 -23.25 -2.38
CA MET A 137 -13.25 -23.58 -1.35
C MET A 137 -12.95 -24.88 -0.59
N CYS A 138 -11.88 -25.60 -0.93
CA CYS A 138 -11.56 -26.91 -0.38
C CYS A 138 -10.22 -26.91 0.37
N GLU A 139 -10.15 -27.55 1.54
CA GLU A 139 -8.92 -27.55 2.36
C GLU A 139 -7.81 -28.28 1.62
N SER A 140 -8.20 -29.30 0.86
CA SER A 140 -7.37 -30.07 -0.07
C SER A 140 -6.93 -29.30 -1.32
N ASN A 141 -7.39 -28.07 -1.54
CA ASN A 141 -7.25 -27.34 -2.82
C ASN A 141 -7.78 -28.09 -4.04
N ALA A 142 -8.67 -29.08 -3.86
CA ALA A 142 -9.20 -29.87 -4.97
C ALA A 142 -10.72 -29.92 -4.94
N CYS A 143 -11.32 -29.52 -6.06
CA CYS A 143 -12.76 -29.54 -6.28
C CYS A 143 -13.08 -30.42 -7.49
N GLY A 144 -13.81 -31.52 -7.26
CA GLY A 144 -14.20 -32.49 -8.28
C GLY A 144 -15.72 -32.68 -8.30
N ASN A 145 -16.33 -32.60 -9.49
CA ASN A 145 -17.78 -32.73 -9.67
C ASN A 145 -18.61 -31.83 -8.74
N GLY A 146 -18.12 -30.61 -8.46
CA GLY A 146 -18.78 -29.66 -7.56
C GLY A 146 -18.68 -29.99 -6.07
N THR A 147 -17.80 -30.92 -5.67
CA THR A 147 -17.56 -31.28 -4.26
C THR A 147 -16.07 -31.36 -3.94
N CYS A 148 -15.70 -31.01 -2.70
CA CYS A 148 -14.31 -31.08 -2.27
C CYS A 148 -13.84 -32.52 -2.28
N VAL A 149 -12.72 -32.78 -2.94
CA VAL A 149 -12.13 -34.12 -3.03
C VAL A 149 -10.81 -34.16 -2.28
N THR A 150 -10.37 -35.34 -1.87
CA THR A 150 -9.06 -35.51 -1.23
C THR A 150 -7.94 -35.15 -2.21
N SER A 151 -6.91 -34.46 -1.72
CA SER A 151 -5.66 -34.18 -2.44
C SER A 151 -4.47 -34.62 -1.58
N THR A 152 -3.32 -34.77 -2.21
CA THR A 152 -2.03 -34.96 -1.53
C THR A 152 -1.46 -33.65 -0.97
N ASP A 153 -2.06 -32.51 -1.32
CA ASP A 153 -1.60 -31.19 -0.87
C ASP A 153 -1.83 -30.97 0.62
N THR A 154 -0.95 -30.18 1.24
CA THR A 154 -1.10 -29.74 2.62
C THR A 154 -2.41 -28.97 2.79
N PRO A 155 -3.27 -29.33 3.78
CA PRO A 155 -4.51 -28.62 4.03
C PRO A 155 -4.30 -27.12 4.25
N GLN A 156 -5.07 -26.30 3.55
CA GLN A 156 -4.98 -24.83 3.62
C GLN A 156 -6.18 -24.25 4.41
N PRO A 157 -6.01 -23.13 5.14
CA PRO A 157 -7.13 -22.42 5.72
C PRO A 157 -7.97 -21.79 4.61
N ILE A 158 -9.29 -21.86 4.73
CA ILE A 158 -10.25 -21.33 3.75
C ILE A 158 -11.09 -20.26 4.44
N TYR A 159 -11.45 -19.24 3.69
CA TYR A 159 -12.36 -18.21 4.16
C TYR A 159 -13.57 -18.11 3.23
N ASP A 160 -14.59 -17.39 3.67
CA ASP A 160 -15.79 -17.15 2.87
C ASP A 160 -15.54 -16.07 1.81
N TYR A 161 -14.81 -16.44 0.74
CA TYR A 161 -14.50 -15.54 -0.37
C TYR A 161 -15.74 -15.02 -1.09
N ARG A 162 -16.82 -15.80 -1.10
CA ARG A 162 -18.10 -15.41 -1.71
C ARG A 162 -18.76 -14.30 -0.90
N LYS A 163 -18.82 -14.41 0.41
CA LYS A 163 -19.29 -13.29 1.26
C LYS A 163 -18.41 -12.05 1.17
N LEU A 164 -17.08 -12.22 1.07
CA LEU A 164 -16.19 -11.07 0.79
C LEU A 164 -16.58 -10.39 -0.52
N ASN A 165 -16.74 -11.18 -1.58
CA ASN A 165 -17.12 -10.66 -2.89
C ASN A 165 -18.47 -9.97 -2.85
N GLU A 166 -19.47 -10.58 -2.22
CA GLU A 166 -20.81 -10.00 -2.03
C GLU A 166 -20.77 -8.67 -1.30
N ALA A 167 -19.96 -8.56 -0.23
CA ALA A 167 -19.74 -7.30 0.48
C ALA A 167 -19.11 -6.23 -0.42
N LEU A 168 -18.09 -6.57 -1.22
CA LEU A 168 -17.47 -5.62 -2.15
C LEU A 168 -18.41 -5.24 -3.31
N VAL A 169 -19.25 -6.16 -3.77
CA VAL A 169 -20.31 -5.89 -4.75
C VAL A 169 -21.36 -4.96 -4.15
N GLU A 170 -21.79 -5.16 -2.91
CA GLU A 170 -22.71 -4.26 -2.18
C GLU A 170 -22.14 -2.83 -2.13
N ILE A 171 -20.90 -2.68 -1.64
CA ILE A 171 -20.24 -1.39 -1.49
C ILE A 171 -20.15 -0.68 -2.84
N SER A 172 -19.69 -1.39 -3.86
CA SER A 172 -19.49 -0.82 -5.18
C SER A 172 -20.80 -0.47 -5.88
N THR A 173 -21.84 -1.28 -5.70
CA THR A 173 -23.18 -1.03 -6.24
C THR A 173 -23.79 0.21 -5.59
N ARG A 174 -23.79 0.27 -4.25
CA ARG A 174 -24.40 1.37 -3.50
C ARG A 174 -23.75 2.72 -3.79
N ARG A 175 -22.44 2.76 -3.99
CA ARG A 175 -21.69 4.01 -4.17
C ARG A 175 -21.57 4.46 -5.62
N TYR A 176 -21.24 3.52 -6.50
CA TYR A 176 -20.72 3.84 -7.83
C TYR A 176 -21.63 3.44 -8.98
N ALA A 177 -22.63 2.57 -8.78
CA ALA A 177 -23.44 2.07 -9.89
C ALA A 177 -24.09 3.22 -10.68
N GLY A 178 -23.95 3.15 -12.01
CA GLY A 178 -24.50 4.14 -12.94
C GLY A 178 -23.75 5.48 -13.00
N LYS A 179 -22.70 5.68 -12.19
CA LYS A 179 -21.87 6.89 -12.18
C LYS A 179 -20.51 6.62 -12.82
N ALA A 180 -19.85 7.66 -13.32
CA ALA A 180 -18.42 7.58 -13.61
C ALA A 180 -17.66 7.42 -12.28
N ARG A 181 -16.68 6.51 -12.25
CA ARG A 181 -15.94 6.17 -11.02
C ARG A 181 -14.47 6.53 -11.21
N LYS A 182 -13.97 7.44 -10.37
CA LYS A 182 -12.56 7.89 -10.42
C LYS A 182 -11.60 6.74 -10.13
N ILE A 183 -10.46 6.70 -10.82
CA ILE A 183 -9.48 5.61 -10.73
C ILE A 183 -8.99 5.38 -9.29
N GLU A 184 -8.88 6.46 -8.52
CA GLU A 184 -8.35 6.47 -7.16
C GLU A 184 -9.22 5.66 -6.19
N THR A 185 -10.52 5.56 -6.51
CA THR A 185 -11.51 4.83 -5.71
C THR A 185 -11.49 3.31 -5.94
N TYR A 186 -10.70 2.81 -6.89
CA TYR A 186 -10.53 1.37 -7.17
C TYR A 186 -9.49 0.69 -6.27
N THR A 187 -8.88 1.45 -5.35
CA THR A 187 -7.83 0.97 -4.47
C THR A 187 -8.40 0.27 -3.23
N ILE A 188 -7.82 -0.88 -2.91
CA ILE A 188 -8.07 -1.65 -1.69
C ILE A 188 -6.75 -2.20 -1.17
N VAL A 189 -6.58 -2.21 0.15
CA VAL A 189 -5.38 -2.73 0.79
C VAL A 189 -5.63 -4.16 1.26
N LEU A 190 -4.70 -5.05 0.95
CA LEU A 190 -4.67 -6.42 1.45
C LEU A 190 -3.57 -6.53 2.51
N GLN A 191 -3.97 -6.95 3.71
CA GLN A 191 -3.10 -7.28 4.83
C GLN A 191 -3.27 -8.76 5.14
N ALA A 192 -2.17 -9.46 5.36
CA ALA A 192 -2.19 -10.86 5.73
C ALA A 192 -1.12 -11.13 6.78
N ASP A 193 -1.47 -11.91 7.79
CA ASP A 193 -0.48 -12.46 8.72
C ASP A 193 0.55 -13.32 7.96
N GLY A 194 1.81 -13.31 8.40
CA GLY A 194 2.91 -14.04 7.77
C GLY A 194 2.72 -15.56 7.76
N SER A 195 1.81 -16.08 8.60
CA SER A 195 1.42 -17.49 8.59
C SER A 195 0.40 -17.86 7.51
N ILE A 196 -0.15 -16.88 6.78
CA ILE A 196 -1.16 -17.11 5.75
C ILE A 196 -0.52 -17.63 4.46
N PRO A 197 -0.95 -18.80 3.96
CA PRO A 197 -0.41 -19.37 2.73
C PRO A 197 -0.71 -18.52 1.50
N TYR A 198 0.21 -18.55 0.53
CA TYR A 198 0.09 -17.73 -0.69
C TYR A 198 -1.17 -18.02 -1.51
N SER A 199 -1.63 -19.27 -1.55
CA SER A 199 -2.88 -19.66 -2.25
C SER A 199 -4.12 -18.93 -1.70
N VAL A 200 -4.14 -18.67 -0.38
CA VAL A 200 -5.19 -17.91 0.28
C VAL A 200 -5.16 -16.46 -0.17
N ILE A 201 -3.96 -15.86 -0.22
CA ILE A 201 -3.75 -14.48 -0.69
C ILE A 201 -4.28 -14.33 -2.12
N VAL A 202 -3.90 -15.26 -3.02
CA VAL A 202 -4.37 -15.25 -4.43
C VAL A 202 -5.89 -15.38 -4.52
N SER A 203 -6.49 -16.27 -3.72
CA SER A 203 -7.95 -16.46 -3.70
C SER A 203 -8.68 -15.22 -3.20
N THR A 204 -8.15 -14.56 -2.16
CA THR A 204 -8.68 -13.28 -1.66
C THR A 204 -8.57 -12.19 -2.73
N MET A 205 -7.42 -12.06 -3.39
CA MET A 205 -7.26 -11.09 -4.48
C MET A 205 -8.24 -11.33 -5.62
N SER A 206 -8.47 -12.59 -6.00
CA SER A 206 -9.44 -12.94 -7.04
C SER A 206 -10.85 -12.46 -6.66
N ALA A 207 -11.26 -12.72 -5.41
CA ALA A 207 -12.54 -12.28 -4.87
C ALA A 207 -12.66 -10.74 -4.73
N MET A 208 -11.54 -10.01 -4.63
CA MET A 208 -11.54 -8.55 -4.56
C MET A 208 -11.65 -7.87 -5.92
N ARG A 209 -11.17 -8.52 -7.00
CA ARG A 209 -11.02 -7.89 -8.33
C ARG A 209 -12.30 -7.87 -9.13
N CYS A 210 -12.96 -9.01 -9.26
CA CYS A 210 -14.14 -9.17 -10.13
C CYS A 210 -15.30 -9.71 -9.31
N ARG A 211 -16.54 -9.44 -9.75
CA ARG A 211 -17.70 -10.17 -9.25
C ARG A 211 -17.53 -11.66 -9.53
N MET A 212 -17.68 -12.47 -8.49
CA MET A 212 -17.65 -13.92 -8.63
C MET A 212 -18.93 -14.41 -9.31
N PRO A 213 -18.85 -15.45 -10.14
CA PRO A 213 -20.02 -16.03 -10.76
C PRO A 213 -20.92 -16.67 -9.68
N GLU A 214 -22.18 -16.90 -10.05
CA GLU A 214 -23.05 -17.74 -9.24
C GLU A 214 -22.42 -19.13 -9.06
N PHE A 215 -22.76 -19.79 -7.96
CA PHE A 215 -22.16 -21.07 -7.59
C PHE A 215 -22.27 -22.10 -8.73
N GLY A 216 -21.13 -22.67 -9.13
CA GLY A 216 -21.03 -23.68 -10.19
C GLY A 216 -21.04 -23.11 -11.62
N LYS A 217 -21.09 -21.79 -11.79
CA LYS A 217 -20.98 -21.15 -13.11
C LYS A 217 -19.55 -20.72 -13.40
N ALA A 218 -19.18 -20.74 -14.69
CA ALA A 218 -17.87 -20.28 -15.14
C ALA A 218 -17.66 -18.80 -14.83
N ALA A 219 -16.44 -18.44 -14.43
CA ALA A 219 -16.07 -17.06 -14.19
C ALA A 219 -16.15 -16.25 -15.49
N THR A 220 -16.88 -15.13 -15.45
CA THR A 220 -16.89 -14.16 -16.54
C THR A 220 -15.75 -13.18 -16.33
N THR A 221 -14.99 -12.87 -17.38
CA THR A 221 -13.92 -11.87 -17.31
C THR A 221 -14.52 -10.49 -17.05
N CYS A 222 -14.15 -9.84 -15.93
CA CYS A 222 -14.58 -8.47 -15.68
C CYS A 222 -13.72 -7.47 -16.47
N ARG A 223 -14.33 -6.33 -16.82
CA ARG A 223 -13.64 -5.24 -17.51
C ARG A 223 -12.77 -4.46 -16.54
N MET A 224 -11.56 -4.10 -16.97
CA MET A 224 -10.59 -3.36 -16.17
C MET A 224 -10.64 -1.86 -16.48
N PRO A 225 -10.50 -0.98 -15.47
CA PRO A 225 -10.39 0.45 -15.72
C PRO A 225 -9.10 0.73 -16.50
N ASN A 226 -9.16 1.65 -17.47
CA ASN A 226 -8.00 2.06 -18.25
C ASN A 226 -7.93 3.59 -18.34
N GLU A 227 -6.74 4.13 -18.10
CA GLU A 227 -6.49 5.58 -18.15
C GLU A 227 -5.63 6.01 -19.34
N ASN A 228 -5.26 5.08 -20.22
CA ASN A 228 -4.43 5.38 -21.38
C ASN A 228 -5.06 6.50 -22.23
N ALA A 229 -4.28 7.56 -22.48
CA ALA A 229 -4.70 8.73 -23.24
C ALA A 229 -5.16 8.38 -24.67
N GLU A 230 -4.61 7.33 -25.29
CA GLU A 230 -5.03 6.86 -26.61
C GLU A 230 -6.43 6.25 -26.56
N PHE A 231 -6.71 5.47 -25.51
CA PHE A 231 -8.01 4.85 -25.29
C PHE A 231 -9.11 5.90 -25.09
N LYS A 232 -8.79 7.00 -24.38
CA LYS A 232 -9.70 8.13 -24.16
C LYS A 232 -10.11 8.86 -25.45
N LYS A 233 -9.36 8.70 -26.55
CA LYS A 233 -9.71 9.28 -27.87
C LYS A 233 -10.72 8.43 -28.65
N SER A 234 -10.91 7.17 -28.27
CA SER A 234 -11.91 6.29 -28.90
C SER A 234 -13.32 6.87 -28.75
N PRO A 235 -14.18 6.83 -29.78
CA PRO A 235 -15.58 7.24 -29.65
C PRO A 235 -16.37 6.35 -28.68
N ASP A 236 -16.02 5.07 -28.60
CA ASP A 236 -16.62 4.12 -27.65
C ASP A 236 -15.84 4.20 -26.31
N PRO A 237 -16.53 4.40 -25.16
CA PRO A 237 -15.91 4.32 -23.83
C PRO A 237 -15.48 2.89 -23.44
N LEU A 238 -15.85 1.88 -24.22
CA LEU A 238 -15.42 0.49 -24.08
C LEU A 238 -14.40 0.12 -25.16
N SER A 239 -13.48 -0.77 -24.79
CA SER A 239 -12.54 -1.34 -25.75
C SER A 239 -13.23 -2.27 -26.73
N SER A 240 -12.69 -2.35 -27.94
CA SER A 240 -13.19 -3.26 -28.98
C SER A 240 -13.14 -4.73 -28.57
N ASP A 241 -12.17 -5.10 -27.72
CA ASP A 241 -12.07 -6.44 -27.12
C ASP A 241 -12.95 -6.62 -25.88
N GLY A 242 -13.66 -5.57 -25.46
CA GLY A 242 -14.53 -5.55 -24.30
C GLY A 242 -13.81 -5.70 -22.96
N LYS A 243 -12.47 -5.66 -22.90
CA LYS A 243 -11.70 -5.90 -21.66
C LYS A 243 -11.45 -4.65 -20.85
N TYR A 244 -11.49 -3.47 -21.47
CA TYR A 244 -11.19 -2.21 -20.82
C TYR A 244 -12.34 -1.22 -20.95
N PHE A 245 -12.44 -0.31 -19.99
CA PHE A 245 -13.41 0.79 -20.03
C PHE A 245 -12.78 2.10 -19.54
N ASP A 246 -13.35 3.20 -20.01
CA ASP A 246 -12.93 4.55 -19.68
C ASP A 246 -13.61 4.98 -18.38
N THR A 247 -12.82 5.20 -17.33
CA THR A 247 -13.32 5.55 -16.00
C THR A 247 -14.07 6.89 -15.94
N VAL A 248 -13.83 7.78 -16.91
CA VAL A 248 -14.43 9.12 -16.95
C VAL A 248 -15.75 9.11 -17.72
N ARG A 249 -15.84 8.30 -18.78
CA ARG A 249 -16.98 8.32 -19.71
C ARG A 249 -17.94 7.14 -19.54
N ALA A 250 -17.46 5.97 -19.13
CA ALA A 250 -18.30 4.80 -18.98
C ALA A 250 -19.07 4.86 -17.65
N PRO A 251 -20.40 4.66 -17.64
CA PRO A 251 -21.13 4.46 -16.40
C PRO A 251 -20.68 3.13 -15.77
N TYR A 252 -20.33 3.17 -14.48
CA TYR A 252 -19.84 2.00 -13.78
C TYR A 252 -20.94 0.96 -13.57
N ASP A 253 -20.66 -0.29 -13.95
CA ASP A 253 -21.52 -1.45 -13.72
C ASP A 253 -20.76 -2.54 -12.95
N PRO A 254 -21.06 -2.79 -11.67
CA PRO A 254 -20.37 -3.79 -10.85
C PRO A 254 -20.63 -5.24 -11.31
N LYS A 255 -21.57 -5.48 -12.23
CA LYS A 255 -21.79 -6.82 -12.80
C LYS A 255 -20.76 -7.18 -13.85
N THR A 256 -20.30 -6.20 -14.61
CA THR A 256 -19.41 -6.41 -15.77
C THR A 256 -18.04 -5.78 -15.59
N MET A 257 -17.90 -4.79 -14.71
CA MET A 257 -16.65 -4.08 -14.44
C MET A 257 -15.99 -4.54 -13.13
N ALA A 258 -14.68 -4.32 -13.04
CA ALA A 258 -13.88 -4.68 -11.87
C ALA A 258 -14.30 -3.91 -10.61
N LEU A 259 -14.31 -4.61 -9.48
CA LEU A 259 -14.66 -4.08 -8.16
C LEU A 259 -13.50 -3.24 -7.60
N PHE A 260 -12.40 -3.89 -7.21
CA PHE A 260 -11.20 -3.24 -6.68
C PHE A 260 -9.93 -3.87 -7.28
N PRO A 261 -9.62 -3.55 -8.55
CA PRO A 261 -8.48 -4.11 -9.28
C PRO A 261 -7.12 -3.64 -8.76
N SER A 262 -7.06 -2.45 -8.14
CA SER A 262 -5.83 -1.86 -7.59
C SER A 262 -5.63 -2.37 -6.16
N ILE A 263 -5.02 -3.55 -6.03
CA ILE A 263 -4.74 -4.17 -4.74
C ILE A 263 -3.34 -3.77 -4.29
N GLN A 264 -3.27 -3.05 -3.18
CA GLN A 264 -2.01 -2.70 -2.52
C GLN A 264 -1.75 -3.70 -1.39
N PHE A 265 -0.50 -4.16 -1.27
CA PHE A 265 -0.11 -5.00 -0.16
C PHE A 265 0.42 -4.14 0.98
N SER A 266 -0.03 -4.45 2.19
CA SER A 266 0.54 -3.91 3.41
C SER A 266 1.04 -5.10 4.23
N SER A 267 2.27 -5.00 4.72
CA SER A 267 2.92 -6.01 5.57
C SER A 267 2.29 -6.13 6.97
N GLY A 268 1.09 -5.60 7.20
CA GLY A 268 0.59 -5.27 8.54
C GLY A 268 0.04 -6.45 9.35
N PHE A 269 0.69 -6.71 10.49
CA PHE A 269 0.18 -6.76 11.87
C PHE A 269 1.42 -6.71 12.82
N GLU A 270 2.27 -5.68 12.74
CA GLU A 270 3.34 -5.44 13.73
C GLU A 270 2.92 -4.35 14.73
#